data_AF-A0A1H2EKL1-F1
#
_entry.id   AF-A0A1H2EKL1-F1
#
_cell.length_a   1.000
_cell.length_b   1.000
_cell.length_c   1.000
_cell.angle_alpha   90.00
_cell.angle_beta   90.00
_cell.angle_gamma   90.00
#
_symmetry.space_group_name_H-M   'P 1'
#
loop_
_entity.id
_entity.type
_entity.pdbx_description
1 polymer ?
#
loop_
_entity_poly.entity_id
_entity_poly.type
_entity_poly.pdbx_seq_one_letter_code
_entity_poly.pdbx_strand_id
1 'polypeptide(L)'
;MKHLARKLLPLAALLALAIPARATDGIWYNTTTTGTFNWSDAANWYQNAVPNGVDDTALFAYGGTGTQTINVGTVTLGGIRITNGIPFFAAGGTITFQSSTGTATIENTVNGTSFNTSLVFNSATTVDTGYLDSLIFQTSMTGSGVITKVGLGTLDIGNYSSTNYSGTMVINQGGVWLTPNGTSFVNATVTVNNGGTLTDGSSYHQNSINGLTVNEGGIVNLGNTTINGTFDITGGTVKGSAGYGLYAGTATTINVHADSVQSVFSAEIDTTSALTFNVERGTTTGSDLNFSSAFKAASTTGITKTGAGIMQWSATSTTAYTGTTTVKNGTLQVTGLIASTGATKIIADTGVNAVLTGTGDGSTTGKINGATTIGGGLGTSIVDAGSTGDGSTTIGTMVFATTLAFGTNSTLRFELNSTTKTIDLLKVTGAASLGSGLALLSGSDLGNSALTLGTKFTLLSAASVSGTFQGLAEGSTFTLGSNLFQISYLNNAVTLTAVAVPEPSTWVLLGLGSLAVARVARRKAGGLAASV
;
A
#
# COMPACT_ATOMS: atom_id res chain seq x y z
N MET A 1 -65.12 81.64 -1.12
CA MET A 1 -64.57 80.92 -2.29
C MET A 1 -63.62 79.84 -1.79
N LYS A 2 -64.17 78.65 -1.54
CA LYS A 2 -63.50 77.43 -1.11
C LYS A 2 -63.59 76.42 -2.25
N HIS A 3 -62.65 75.48 -2.29
CA HIS A 3 -62.59 74.25 -3.11
C HIS A 3 -62.11 74.49 -4.56
N LEU A 4 -61.20 73.70 -5.15
CA LEU A 4 -60.80 72.31 -4.87
C LEU A 4 -59.40 72.09 -5.49
N ALA A 5 -58.37 71.81 -4.68
CA ALA A 5 -57.05 71.41 -5.16
C ALA A 5 -57.06 69.91 -5.50
N ARG A 6 -57.08 69.57 -6.79
CA ARG A 6 -56.92 68.19 -7.28
C ARG A 6 -55.47 67.75 -7.08
N LYS A 7 -55.24 66.96 -6.03
CA LYS A 7 -54.02 66.15 -5.87
C LYS A 7 -54.04 65.03 -6.92
N LEU A 8 -53.13 65.08 -7.87
CA LEU A 8 -52.74 63.94 -8.70
C LEU A 8 -51.97 62.95 -7.81
N LEU A 9 -52.58 61.79 -7.50
CA LEU A 9 -51.84 60.63 -7.00
C LEU A 9 -51.08 59.99 -8.18
N PRO A 10 -49.77 59.72 -8.06
CA PRO A 10 -49.10 58.84 -9.00
C PRO A 10 -49.56 57.40 -8.70
N LEU A 11 -50.29 56.82 -9.66
CA LEU A 11 -50.62 55.41 -9.68
C LEU A 11 -49.31 54.64 -9.93
N ALA A 12 -48.59 54.32 -8.86
CA ALA A 12 -47.46 53.40 -8.91
C ALA A 12 -47.99 52.04 -9.36
N ALA A 13 -47.73 51.68 -10.62
CA ALA A 13 -47.95 50.34 -11.12
C ALA A 13 -47.08 49.39 -10.29
N LEU A 14 -47.71 48.75 -9.29
CA LEU A 14 -47.16 47.62 -8.59
C LEU A 14 -47.09 46.49 -9.61
N LEU A 15 -46.03 46.46 -10.40
CA LEU A 15 -45.69 45.34 -11.24
C LEU A 15 -45.33 44.21 -10.27
N ALA A 16 -46.34 43.49 -9.80
CA ALA A 16 -46.15 42.27 -9.04
C ALA A 16 -45.40 41.33 -9.98
N LEU A 17 -44.08 41.26 -9.79
CA LEU A 17 -43.26 40.22 -10.37
C LEU A 17 -43.90 38.92 -9.89
N ALA A 18 -44.61 38.24 -10.79
CA ALA A 18 -45.17 36.94 -10.52
C ALA A 18 -43.99 36.02 -10.24
N ILE A 19 -43.69 35.81 -8.96
CA ILE A 19 -42.72 34.81 -8.55
C ILE A 19 -43.40 33.48 -8.90
N PRO A 20 -42.84 32.68 -9.83
CA PRO A 20 -43.40 31.38 -10.13
C PRO A 20 -43.51 30.57 -8.84
N ALA A 21 -44.62 29.85 -8.68
CA ALA A 21 -44.82 28.98 -7.52
C ALA A 21 -43.66 27.99 -7.43
N ARG A 22 -42.99 27.94 -6.28
CA ARG A 22 -41.93 26.96 -6.00
C ARG A 22 -42.59 25.63 -5.69
N ALA A 23 -42.19 24.57 -6.38
CA ALA A 23 -42.57 23.20 -6.02
C ALA A 23 -41.42 22.54 -5.27
N THR A 24 -41.77 21.74 -4.28
CA THR A 24 -40.84 20.84 -3.59
C THR A 24 -40.28 19.78 -4.54
N ASP A 25 -41.02 19.36 -5.57
CA ASP A 25 -40.53 18.47 -6.62
C ASP A 25 -41.00 18.94 -7.99
N GLY A 26 -40.07 19.08 -8.93
CA GLY A 26 -40.36 19.45 -10.32
C GLY A 26 -40.04 18.30 -11.28
N ILE A 27 -40.97 18.01 -12.20
CA ILE A 27 -40.75 17.00 -13.24
C ILE A 27 -40.48 17.69 -14.57
N TRP A 28 -39.33 17.43 -15.19
CA TRP A 28 -39.02 17.93 -16.53
C TRP A 28 -39.95 17.27 -17.57
N TYR A 29 -40.68 18.08 -18.32
CA TYR A 29 -41.74 17.63 -19.23
C TYR A 29 -41.49 18.08 -20.68
N ASN A 30 -40.26 18.44 -21.05
CA ASN A 30 -39.98 18.83 -22.43
C ASN A 30 -39.85 17.60 -23.35
N THR A 31 -40.86 17.38 -24.19
CA THR A 31 -40.95 16.24 -25.12
C THR A 31 -40.22 16.44 -26.44
N THR A 32 -39.63 17.61 -26.69
CA THR A 32 -38.89 17.85 -27.94
C THR A 32 -37.61 17.02 -27.98
N THR A 33 -37.23 16.59 -29.18
CA THR A 33 -36.16 15.62 -29.42
C THR A 33 -34.76 16.21 -29.27
N THR A 34 -34.55 17.45 -29.71
CA THR A 34 -33.28 18.18 -29.57
C THR A 34 -33.54 19.67 -29.42
N GLY A 35 -32.72 20.37 -28.63
CA GLY A 35 -32.86 21.81 -28.46
C GLY A 35 -32.09 22.38 -27.27
N THR A 36 -32.11 23.71 -27.16
CA THR A 36 -31.61 24.44 -25.99
C THR A 36 -32.79 24.99 -25.21
N PHE A 37 -32.87 24.67 -23.92
CA PHE A 37 -33.96 25.05 -23.02
C PHE A 37 -33.42 25.83 -21.83
N ASN A 38 -34.28 26.55 -21.12
CA ASN A 38 -33.91 27.28 -19.92
C ASN A 38 -34.57 26.61 -18.71
N TRP A 39 -33.80 26.36 -17.66
CA TRP A 39 -34.29 25.78 -16.41
C TRP A 39 -35.38 26.64 -15.77
N SER A 40 -35.22 27.96 -15.83
CA SER A 40 -36.15 28.92 -15.23
C SER A 40 -37.47 29.09 -15.99
N ASP A 41 -37.60 28.51 -17.18
CA ASP A 41 -38.85 28.56 -17.94
C ASP A 41 -39.81 27.47 -17.42
N ALA A 42 -40.82 27.92 -16.68
CA ALA A 42 -41.83 27.08 -16.07
C ALA A 42 -42.55 26.16 -17.08
N ALA A 43 -42.65 26.56 -18.35
CA ALA A 43 -43.30 25.74 -19.38
C ALA A 43 -42.57 24.42 -19.67
N ASN A 44 -41.29 24.30 -19.28
CA ASN A 44 -40.53 23.05 -19.39
C ASN A 44 -40.79 22.07 -18.24
N TRP A 45 -41.53 22.48 -17.21
CA TRP A 45 -41.82 21.69 -16.02
C TRP A 45 -43.29 21.31 -15.94
N TYR A 46 -43.56 20.08 -15.52
CA TYR A 46 -44.92 19.64 -15.23
C TYR A 46 -45.56 20.57 -14.18
N GLN A 47 -46.81 20.99 -14.41
CA GLN A 47 -47.56 21.96 -13.58
C GLN A 47 -46.93 23.35 -13.46
N ASN A 48 -46.00 23.74 -14.35
CA ASN A 48 -45.37 25.07 -14.35
C ASN A 48 -44.64 25.43 -13.04
N ALA A 49 -44.08 24.44 -12.36
CA ALA A 49 -43.35 24.66 -11.11
C ALA A 49 -41.87 24.31 -11.27
N VAL A 50 -41.01 25.31 -11.08
CA VAL A 50 -39.56 25.19 -11.27
C VAL A 50 -38.92 24.80 -9.93
N PRO A 51 -38.25 23.64 -9.82
CA PRO A 51 -37.52 23.28 -8.60
C PRO A 51 -36.28 24.19 -8.49
N ASN A 52 -36.18 24.90 -7.38
CA ASN A 52 -35.08 25.84 -7.10
C ASN A 52 -35.09 26.21 -5.61
N GLY A 53 -34.86 25.25 -4.74
CA GLY A 53 -34.91 25.37 -3.30
C GLY A 53 -34.13 24.27 -2.61
N VAL A 54 -33.80 24.53 -1.34
CA VAL A 54 -33.24 23.50 -0.47
C VAL A 54 -34.27 22.38 -0.37
N ASP A 55 -33.79 21.14 -0.47
CA ASP A 55 -34.61 19.93 -0.53
C ASP A 55 -35.44 19.73 -1.81
N ASP A 56 -35.49 20.70 -2.74
CA ASP A 56 -36.27 20.52 -3.98
C ASP A 56 -35.65 19.43 -4.87
N THR A 57 -36.47 18.54 -5.46
CA THR A 57 -35.98 17.52 -6.42
C THR A 57 -36.35 17.87 -7.86
N ALA A 58 -35.38 17.80 -8.77
CA ALA A 58 -35.62 17.82 -10.21
C ALA A 58 -35.63 16.39 -10.79
N LEU A 59 -36.76 15.97 -11.34
CA LEU A 59 -36.95 14.64 -11.94
C LEU A 59 -36.99 14.72 -13.48
N PHE A 60 -36.04 14.06 -14.13
CA PHE A 60 -35.96 13.84 -15.58
C PHE A 60 -36.48 12.43 -15.92
N ALA A 61 -37.81 12.28 -15.93
CA ALA A 61 -38.47 10.99 -16.17
C ALA A 61 -39.03 10.81 -17.59
N TYR A 62 -39.18 11.89 -18.35
CA TYR A 62 -39.77 11.87 -19.69
C TYR A 62 -38.75 12.38 -20.71
N GLY A 63 -38.37 11.54 -21.67
CA GLY A 63 -37.43 11.91 -22.74
C GLY A 63 -38.09 11.90 -24.11
N GLY A 64 -37.84 12.93 -24.92
CA GLY A 64 -37.93 12.84 -26.38
C GLY A 64 -36.86 11.89 -26.94
N THR A 65 -36.62 11.87 -28.25
CA THR A 65 -35.52 11.11 -28.87
C THR A 65 -34.38 12.04 -29.29
N GLY A 66 -33.35 12.23 -28.46
CA GLY A 66 -32.18 13.06 -28.80
C GLY A 66 -31.68 13.88 -27.62
N THR A 67 -30.55 14.57 -27.80
CA THR A 67 -29.90 15.27 -26.69
C THR A 67 -30.43 16.69 -26.51
N GLN A 68 -30.70 17.08 -25.25
CA GLN A 68 -31.10 18.44 -24.87
C GLN A 68 -29.97 19.17 -24.14
N THR A 69 -29.83 20.48 -24.40
CA THR A 69 -28.98 21.38 -23.62
C THR A 69 -29.87 22.24 -22.71
N ILE A 70 -29.62 22.24 -21.41
CA ILE A 70 -30.43 22.96 -20.43
C ILE A 70 -29.58 24.07 -19.80
N ASN A 71 -29.90 25.32 -20.10
CA ASN A 71 -29.30 26.49 -19.46
C ASN A 71 -29.83 26.62 -18.03
N VAL A 72 -29.00 26.34 -17.04
CA VAL A 72 -29.45 26.20 -15.64
C VAL A 72 -29.67 27.55 -14.95
N GLY A 73 -28.86 28.56 -15.25
CA GLY A 73 -28.81 29.76 -14.40
C GLY A 73 -28.29 29.41 -13.01
N THR A 74 -28.76 30.06 -11.95
CA THR A 74 -28.36 29.72 -10.57
C THR A 74 -29.51 29.03 -9.86
N VAL A 75 -29.31 27.77 -9.47
CA VAL A 75 -30.33 26.95 -8.81
C VAL A 75 -29.78 26.27 -7.56
N THR A 76 -30.64 26.09 -6.56
CA THR A 76 -30.38 25.25 -5.39
C THR A 76 -31.32 24.05 -5.44
N LEU A 77 -30.83 22.84 -5.16
CA LEU A 77 -31.61 21.61 -5.20
C LEU A 77 -31.23 20.68 -4.05
N GLY A 78 -32.22 19.96 -3.53
CA GLY A 78 -32.03 18.76 -2.71
C GLY A 78 -31.68 17.53 -3.53
N GLY A 79 -32.14 17.45 -4.78
CA GLY A 79 -31.72 16.33 -5.63
C GLY A 79 -32.03 16.47 -7.11
N ILE A 80 -31.38 15.62 -7.90
CA ILE A 80 -31.65 15.40 -9.33
C ILE A 80 -31.81 13.89 -9.56
N ARG A 81 -32.86 13.48 -10.28
CA ARG A 81 -33.09 12.08 -10.64
C ARG A 81 -33.31 11.94 -12.14
N ILE A 82 -32.61 11.01 -12.78
CA ILE A 82 -32.60 10.80 -14.23
C ILE A 82 -32.83 9.30 -14.46
N THR A 83 -34.08 8.91 -14.69
CA THR A 83 -34.49 7.49 -14.57
C THR A 83 -34.92 6.83 -15.87
N ASN A 84 -35.42 7.59 -16.85
CA ASN A 84 -35.89 7.06 -18.15
C ASN A 84 -35.73 8.10 -19.28
N GLY A 85 -34.73 8.98 -19.13
CA GLY A 85 -34.55 10.15 -19.98
C GLY A 85 -33.57 9.93 -21.12
N ILE A 86 -33.55 10.91 -22.01
CA ILE A 86 -32.43 11.18 -22.90
C ILE A 86 -31.23 11.73 -22.12
N PRO A 87 -29.99 11.48 -22.57
CA PRO A 87 -28.87 12.23 -22.07
C PRO A 87 -29.13 13.73 -22.27
N PHE A 88 -28.88 14.53 -21.24
CA PHE A 88 -28.91 15.99 -21.34
C PHE A 88 -27.58 16.60 -20.91
N PHE A 89 -27.36 17.81 -21.41
CA PHE A 89 -26.23 18.68 -21.06
C PHE A 89 -26.75 19.84 -20.22
N ALA A 90 -26.54 19.83 -18.92
CA ALA A 90 -26.76 21.03 -18.11
C ALA A 90 -25.63 22.03 -18.43
N ALA A 91 -25.94 23.21 -18.94
CA ALA A 91 -24.96 24.22 -19.33
C ALA A 91 -25.20 25.54 -18.60
N GLY A 92 -24.12 26.29 -18.37
CA GLY A 92 -24.18 27.65 -17.83
C GLY A 92 -24.64 27.75 -16.37
N GLY A 93 -24.20 28.81 -15.69
CA GLY A 93 -24.60 29.10 -14.31
C GLY A 93 -24.03 28.14 -13.25
N THR A 94 -24.84 27.82 -12.24
CA THR A 94 -24.45 27.05 -11.06
C THR A 94 -25.62 26.22 -10.50
N ILE A 95 -25.38 24.94 -10.23
CA ILE A 95 -26.23 24.07 -9.42
C ILE A 95 -25.62 23.94 -8.02
N THR A 96 -26.38 24.31 -6.99
CA THR A 96 -26.01 24.11 -5.59
C THR A 96 -26.80 22.95 -5.00
N PHE A 97 -26.10 21.88 -4.61
CA PHE A 97 -26.70 20.76 -3.90
C PHE A 97 -26.72 21.06 -2.40
N GLN A 98 -27.93 21.16 -1.84
CA GLN A 98 -28.17 21.47 -0.44
C GLN A 98 -29.44 20.78 0.06
N SER A 99 -29.31 20.11 1.21
CA SER A 99 -30.44 19.52 1.95
C SER A 99 -30.47 20.05 3.39
N SER A 100 -31.66 20.28 3.92
CA SER A 100 -31.88 20.74 5.30
C SER A 100 -31.84 19.60 6.32
N THR A 101 -32.16 18.37 5.92
CA THR A 101 -32.29 17.21 6.83
C THR A 101 -31.52 15.97 6.38
N GLY A 102 -30.36 16.14 5.75
CA GLY A 102 -29.49 15.00 5.45
C GLY A 102 -28.66 15.18 4.18
N THR A 103 -28.87 14.27 3.24
CA THR A 103 -28.02 14.07 2.07
C THR A 103 -28.79 14.43 0.81
N ALA A 104 -28.23 15.33 0.01
CA ALA A 104 -28.71 15.61 -1.34
C ALA A 104 -28.45 14.41 -2.27
N THR A 105 -29.17 14.30 -3.39
CA THR A 105 -29.05 13.12 -4.27
C THR A 105 -28.87 13.47 -5.74
N ILE A 106 -28.05 12.70 -6.44
CA ILE A 106 -27.96 12.67 -7.89
C ILE A 106 -28.11 11.21 -8.30
N GLU A 107 -29.24 10.85 -8.90
CA GLU A 107 -29.48 9.51 -9.44
C GLU A 107 -29.46 9.58 -10.96
N ASN A 108 -28.60 8.78 -11.61
CA ASN A 108 -28.48 8.71 -13.05
C ASN A 108 -28.48 7.26 -13.53
N THR A 109 -29.56 6.84 -14.19
CA THR A 109 -29.68 5.53 -14.84
C THR A 109 -29.69 5.66 -16.37
N VAL A 110 -29.06 6.71 -16.89
CA VAL A 110 -28.99 7.03 -18.31
C VAL A 110 -27.55 7.33 -18.68
N ASN A 111 -27.05 6.69 -19.73
CA ASN A 111 -25.71 6.94 -20.22
C ASN A 111 -25.62 8.26 -21.02
N GLY A 112 -24.54 9.01 -20.83
CA GLY A 112 -24.22 10.22 -21.60
C GLY A 112 -24.73 11.52 -20.99
N THR A 113 -25.28 11.51 -19.79
CA THR A 113 -25.62 12.72 -19.04
C THR A 113 -24.34 13.48 -18.67
N SER A 114 -24.34 14.80 -18.87
CA SER A 114 -23.21 15.64 -18.47
C SER A 114 -23.63 16.98 -17.87
N PHE A 115 -22.94 17.37 -16.80
CA PHE A 115 -23.05 18.65 -16.14
C PHE A 115 -21.90 19.57 -16.58
N ASN A 116 -22.24 20.49 -17.49
CA ASN A 116 -21.40 21.56 -18.02
C ASN A 116 -21.78 22.91 -17.37
N THR A 117 -22.25 22.87 -16.11
CA THR A 117 -22.56 24.00 -15.22
C THR A 117 -21.78 23.86 -13.91
N SER A 118 -21.44 24.96 -13.22
CA SER A 118 -20.68 24.90 -11.96
C SER A 118 -21.45 24.10 -10.90
N LEU A 119 -20.78 23.20 -10.19
CA LEU A 119 -21.41 22.39 -9.14
C LEU A 119 -20.90 22.83 -7.76
N VAL A 120 -21.83 23.11 -6.85
CA VAL A 120 -21.53 23.49 -5.46
C VAL A 120 -22.14 22.45 -4.53
N PHE A 121 -21.32 21.75 -3.75
CA PHE A 121 -21.78 20.73 -2.79
C PHE A 121 -21.74 21.31 -1.37
N ASN A 122 -22.86 21.91 -0.93
CA ASN A 122 -22.98 22.51 0.41
C ASN A 122 -23.38 21.48 1.47
N SER A 123 -24.12 20.44 1.08
CA SER A 123 -24.48 19.31 1.94
C SER A 123 -23.80 18.03 1.46
N ALA A 124 -23.79 16.99 2.30
CA ALA A 124 -23.46 15.64 1.83
C ALA A 124 -24.36 15.30 0.62
N THR A 125 -23.78 14.69 -0.41
CA THR A 125 -24.46 14.37 -1.67
C THR A 125 -24.15 12.94 -2.08
N THR A 126 -25.17 12.12 -2.28
CA THR A 126 -25.03 10.78 -2.84
C THR A 126 -25.16 10.85 -4.36
N VAL A 127 -24.18 10.32 -5.08
CA VAL A 127 -24.21 10.16 -6.54
C VAL A 127 -24.39 8.67 -6.84
N ASP A 128 -25.56 8.30 -7.36
CA ASP A 128 -25.89 6.94 -7.76
C ASP A 128 -25.93 6.85 -9.29
N THR A 129 -25.08 6.01 -9.86
CA THR A 129 -25.03 5.77 -11.31
C THR A 129 -25.37 4.32 -11.61
N GLY A 130 -26.37 4.10 -12.47
CA GLY A 130 -26.83 2.78 -12.89
C GLY A 130 -25.76 1.96 -13.60
N TYR A 131 -26.02 0.66 -13.78
CA TYR A 131 -25.06 -0.27 -14.39
C TYR A 131 -24.76 0.13 -15.84
N LEU A 132 -23.46 0.31 -16.16
CA LEU A 132 -22.95 0.81 -17.46
C LEU A 132 -23.29 2.28 -17.79
N ASP A 133 -23.94 3.00 -16.89
CA ASP A 133 -24.22 4.41 -17.08
C ASP A 133 -23.00 5.26 -16.70
N SER A 134 -22.75 6.30 -17.49
CA SER A 134 -21.77 7.33 -17.17
C SER A 134 -22.48 8.65 -16.87
N LEU A 135 -22.07 9.27 -15.76
CA LEU A 135 -22.40 10.64 -15.43
C LEU A 135 -21.13 11.48 -15.48
N ILE A 136 -21.13 12.56 -16.25
CA ILE A 136 -19.94 13.38 -16.43
C ILE A 136 -20.12 14.74 -15.72
N PHE A 137 -19.16 15.12 -14.88
CA PHE A 137 -19.01 16.47 -14.37
C PHE A 137 -17.93 17.17 -15.19
N GLN A 138 -18.36 18.06 -16.07
CA GLN A 138 -17.50 18.85 -16.93
C GLN A 138 -17.52 20.33 -16.51
N THR A 139 -17.33 20.67 -15.24
CA THR A 139 -17.04 22.05 -14.78
C THR A 139 -16.27 22.09 -13.47
N SER A 140 -16.04 23.29 -12.94
CA SER A 140 -15.60 23.49 -11.56
C SER A 140 -16.59 22.92 -10.55
N MET A 141 -16.05 22.09 -9.65
CA MET A 141 -16.70 21.67 -8.41
C MET A 141 -16.16 22.49 -7.24
N THR A 142 -17.05 22.92 -6.35
CA THR A 142 -16.71 23.63 -5.10
C THR A 142 -17.59 23.15 -3.94
N GLY A 143 -17.30 23.62 -2.73
CA GLY A 143 -18.02 23.25 -1.51
C GLY A 143 -17.24 22.24 -0.66
N SER A 144 -17.80 21.96 0.51
CA SER A 144 -17.20 21.09 1.53
C SER A 144 -18.06 19.88 1.90
N GLY A 145 -19.26 19.76 1.30
CA GLY A 145 -20.14 18.61 1.50
C GLY A 145 -19.49 17.33 0.98
N VAL A 146 -19.71 16.20 1.66
CA VAL A 146 -19.17 14.89 1.25
C VAL A 146 -19.86 14.41 -0.04
N ILE A 147 -19.10 13.92 -1.01
CA ILE A 147 -19.65 13.22 -2.18
C ILE A 147 -19.52 11.72 -1.96
N THR A 148 -20.64 10.99 -1.93
CA THR A 148 -20.66 9.53 -1.81
C THR A 148 -21.11 8.92 -3.13
N LYS A 149 -20.17 8.30 -3.85
CA LYS A 149 -20.44 7.56 -5.08
C LYS A 149 -20.92 6.13 -4.75
N VAL A 150 -22.11 5.80 -5.22
CA VAL A 150 -22.73 4.47 -5.18
C VAL A 150 -23.18 4.04 -6.59
N GLY A 151 -23.71 2.83 -6.72
CA GLY A 151 -24.11 2.26 -8.02
C GLY A 151 -22.91 1.78 -8.85
N LEU A 152 -23.17 0.87 -9.79
CA LEU A 152 -22.13 0.18 -10.56
C LEU A 152 -21.57 1.00 -11.73
N GLY A 153 -22.24 2.09 -12.11
CA GLY A 153 -21.81 2.98 -13.19
C GLY A 153 -20.57 3.81 -12.86
N THR A 154 -20.22 4.69 -13.80
CA THR A 154 -19.05 5.57 -13.71
C THR A 154 -19.48 7.02 -13.46
N LEU A 155 -18.83 7.66 -12.49
CA LEU A 155 -18.81 9.12 -12.37
C LEU A 155 -17.50 9.62 -12.98
N ASP A 156 -17.58 10.28 -14.11
CA ASP A 156 -16.44 10.92 -14.77
C ASP A 156 -16.34 12.38 -14.32
N ILE A 157 -15.22 12.74 -13.71
CA ILE A 157 -14.91 14.11 -13.30
C ILE A 157 -13.87 14.64 -14.28
N GLY A 158 -14.33 15.44 -15.23
CA GLY A 158 -13.55 15.88 -16.39
C GLY A 158 -13.18 17.36 -16.40
N ASN A 159 -12.05 17.63 -17.06
CA ASN A 159 -11.68 18.83 -17.83
C ASN A 159 -11.78 20.25 -17.22
N TYR A 160 -11.36 20.58 -15.98
CA TYR A 160 -11.24 22.01 -15.60
C TYR A 160 -10.05 22.36 -14.71
N SER A 161 -9.67 23.63 -14.77
CA SER A 161 -8.44 24.22 -14.25
C SER A 161 -8.48 24.60 -12.76
N SER A 162 -9.60 24.40 -12.07
CA SER A 162 -9.69 24.63 -10.62
C SER A 162 -10.93 23.96 -10.02
N THR A 163 -10.80 22.74 -9.51
CA THR A 163 -11.76 22.28 -8.49
C THR A 163 -11.27 22.81 -7.14
N ASN A 164 -12.01 23.75 -6.54
CA ASN A 164 -11.79 24.16 -5.15
C ASN A 164 -12.67 23.31 -4.21
N TYR A 165 -12.93 22.07 -4.60
CA TYR A 165 -13.72 21.14 -3.81
C TYR A 165 -12.83 20.58 -2.70
N SER A 166 -13.17 20.91 -1.46
CA SER A 166 -12.40 20.51 -0.28
C SER A 166 -13.13 19.45 0.56
N GLY A 167 -14.28 18.96 0.09
CA GLY A 167 -15.02 17.90 0.76
C GLY A 167 -14.37 16.53 0.59
N THR A 168 -14.82 15.56 1.38
CA THR A 168 -14.41 14.15 1.22
C THR A 168 -15.16 13.52 0.04
N MET A 169 -14.49 12.68 -0.74
CA MET A 169 -15.11 11.80 -1.72
C MET A 169 -15.04 10.36 -1.23
N VAL A 170 -16.18 9.66 -1.19
CA VAL A 170 -16.27 8.24 -0.79
C VAL A 170 -16.79 7.43 -1.96
N ILE A 171 -16.04 6.42 -2.39
CA ILE A 171 -16.39 5.55 -3.52
C ILE A 171 -16.74 4.16 -2.98
N ASN A 172 -18.03 3.89 -2.87
CA ASN A 172 -18.54 2.61 -2.38
C ASN A 172 -18.71 1.58 -3.48
N GLN A 173 -19.12 1.99 -4.69
CA GLN A 173 -19.34 1.08 -5.82
C GLN A 173 -19.07 1.79 -7.16
N GLY A 174 -18.76 0.98 -8.17
CA GLY A 174 -18.53 1.46 -9.54
C GLY A 174 -17.23 2.24 -9.67
N GLY A 175 -17.16 3.12 -10.66
CA GLY A 175 -15.97 3.90 -10.97
C GLY A 175 -16.13 5.39 -10.65
N VAL A 176 -15.07 6.02 -10.17
CA VAL A 176 -14.81 7.46 -10.38
C VAL A 176 -13.62 7.58 -11.30
N TRP A 177 -13.80 8.28 -12.42
CA TRP A 177 -12.74 8.53 -13.39
C TRP A 177 -12.33 10.00 -13.32
N LEU A 178 -11.03 10.25 -13.19
CA LEU A 178 -10.45 11.57 -13.31
C LEU A 178 -9.94 11.71 -14.76
N THR A 179 -10.69 12.40 -15.60
CA THR A 179 -10.41 12.46 -17.04
C THR A 179 -9.46 13.61 -17.38
N PRO A 180 -8.38 13.35 -18.14
CA PRO A 180 -7.40 14.36 -18.57
C PRO A 180 -8.08 15.44 -19.42
N ASN A 181 -7.84 16.72 -19.09
CA ASN A 181 -7.81 17.86 -20.03
C ASN A 181 -7.59 19.24 -19.32
N GLY A 182 -7.37 19.28 -17.99
CA GLY A 182 -7.13 20.53 -17.23
C GLY A 182 -6.24 20.34 -16.00
N THR A 183 -5.97 21.40 -15.22
CA THR A 183 -5.21 21.32 -13.96
C THR A 183 -6.08 20.78 -12.81
N SER A 184 -5.71 19.59 -12.36
CA SER A 184 -5.88 18.98 -11.03
C SER A 184 -7.30 18.87 -10.44
N PHE A 185 -7.70 17.65 -10.08
CA PHE A 185 -8.63 17.42 -8.97
C PHE A 185 -7.88 17.80 -7.68
N VAL A 186 -8.20 18.95 -7.06
CA VAL A 186 -7.38 19.54 -5.96
C VAL A 186 -8.14 19.47 -4.62
N ASN A 187 -7.43 19.05 -3.56
CA ASN A 187 -7.76 19.25 -2.14
C ASN A 187 -8.83 18.37 -1.47
N ALA A 188 -9.45 17.44 -2.18
CA ALA A 188 -10.34 16.46 -1.54
C ALA A 188 -9.54 15.32 -0.88
N THR A 189 -10.06 14.80 0.23
CA THR A 189 -9.71 13.46 0.69
C THR A 189 -10.55 12.45 -0.08
N VAL A 190 -10.00 11.29 -0.42
CA VAL A 190 -10.67 10.24 -1.18
C VAL A 190 -10.59 8.93 -0.40
N THR A 191 -11.74 8.30 -0.18
CA THR A 191 -11.85 6.95 0.38
C THR A 191 -12.42 6.01 -0.67
N VAL A 192 -11.72 4.92 -0.96
CA VAL A 192 -12.18 3.87 -1.88
C VAL A 192 -12.47 2.61 -1.09
N ASN A 193 -13.75 2.22 -1.06
CA ASN A 193 -14.25 1.05 -0.33
C ASN A 193 -14.39 -0.16 -1.25
N ASN A 194 -14.75 -1.31 -0.65
CA ASN A 194 -15.00 -2.55 -1.37
C ASN A 194 -15.99 -2.37 -2.53
N GLY A 195 -15.57 -2.71 -3.75
CA GLY A 195 -16.36 -2.56 -4.96
C GLY A 195 -16.26 -1.18 -5.63
N GLY A 196 -15.61 -0.22 -4.99
CA GLY A 196 -15.26 1.08 -5.56
C GLY A 196 -13.95 1.04 -6.36
N THR A 197 -13.89 1.82 -7.44
CA THR A 197 -12.67 2.05 -8.21
C THR A 197 -12.44 3.54 -8.42
N LEU A 198 -11.26 4.04 -8.08
CA LEU A 198 -10.76 5.34 -8.53
C LEU A 198 -9.77 5.13 -9.67
N THR A 199 -10.01 5.76 -10.82
CA THR A 199 -9.10 5.71 -11.95
C THR A 199 -8.70 7.12 -12.34
N ASP A 200 -7.40 7.37 -12.41
CA ASP A 200 -6.85 8.54 -13.10
C ASP A 200 -6.48 8.12 -14.53
N GLY A 201 -7.27 8.57 -15.49
CA GLY A 201 -7.06 8.26 -16.90
C GLY A 201 -5.96 9.10 -17.56
N SER A 202 -5.32 9.99 -16.81
CA SER A 202 -4.39 10.98 -17.36
C SER A 202 -2.94 10.51 -17.35
N SER A 203 -2.35 10.59 -18.53
CA SER A 203 -0.91 10.46 -18.74
C SER A 203 -0.17 11.78 -18.45
N TYR A 204 -0.79 12.92 -18.71
CA TYR A 204 -0.09 14.20 -18.79
C TYR A 204 -0.47 15.21 -17.71
N HIS A 205 -1.49 14.94 -16.89
CA HIS A 205 -2.01 15.91 -15.94
C HIS A 205 -1.68 15.49 -14.51
N GLN A 206 -1.24 16.44 -13.69
CA GLN A 206 -1.01 16.20 -12.27
C GLN A 206 -2.34 16.30 -11.52
N ASN A 207 -2.92 15.20 -11.06
CA ASN A 207 -3.99 15.24 -10.07
C ASN A 207 -3.42 15.48 -8.68
N SER A 208 -4.19 16.03 -7.74
CA SER A 208 -3.69 16.32 -6.39
C SER A 208 -4.71 15.98 -5.30
N ILE A 209 -4.51 14.82 -4.68
CA ILE A 209 -5.38 14.31 -3.62
C ILE A 209 -4.80 14.73 -2.26
N ASN A 210 -5.62 15.31 -1.39
CA ASN A 210 -5.16 15.74 -0.07
C ASN A 210 -4.96 14.56 0.88
N GLY A 211 -5.74 13.50 0.75
CA GLY A 211 -5.52 12.25 1.48
C GLY A 211 -6.22 11.10 0.77
N LEU A 212 -5.61 9.93 0.77
CA LEU A 212 -6.13 8.75 0.10
C LEU A 212 -6.24 7.60 1.09
N THR A 213 -7.43 7.03 1.21
CA THR A 213 -7.67 5.80 1.96
C THR A 213 -8.19 4.72 1.01
N VAL A 214 -7.53 3.56 0.98
CA VAL A 214 -7.94 2.42 0.16
C VAL A 214 -8.25 1.24 1.07
N ASN A 215 -9.54 0.99 1.28
CA ASN A 215 -10.03 -0.09 2.15
C ASN A 215 -10.12 -1.42 1.39
N GLU A 216 -10.50 -2.47 2.11
CA GLU A 216 -10.49 -3.84 1.62
C GLU A 216 -11.33 -3.96 0.35
N GLY A 217 -10.77 -4.55 -0.71
CA GLY A 217 -11.43 -4.70 -2.01
C GLY A 217 -11.57 -3.40 -2.84
N GLY A 218 -11.17 -2.24 -2.29
CA GLY A 218 -11.09 -0.99 -3.04
C GLY A 218 -9.93 -1.01 -4.04
N ILE A 219 -10.16 -0.46 -5.24
CA ILE A 219 -9.15 -0.40 -6.30
C ILE A 219 -8.84 1.06 -6.65
N VAL A 220 -7.56 1.40 -6.64
CA VAL A 220 -7.07 2.69 -7.06
C VAL A 220 -6.08 2.48 -8.20
N ASN A 221 -6.36 3.04 -9.37
CA ASN A 221 -5.48 3.04 -10.52
C ASN A 221 -5.04 4.48 -10.81
N LEU A 222 -3.85 4.85 -10.34
CA LEU A 222 -3.35 6.22 -10.47
C LEU A 222 -2.46 6.35 -11.69
N GLY A 223 -2.63 7.45 -12.42
CA GLY A 223 -1.67 7.94 -13.38
C GLY A 223 -0.75 8.94 -12.68
N ASN A 224 -0.63 10.12 -13.25
CA ASN A 224 0.14 11.22 -12.70
C ASN A 224 -0.62 11.91 -11.56
N THR A 225 -0.72 11.25 -10.40
CA THR A 225 -1.42 11.78 -9.22
C THR A 225 -0.43 12.09 -8.10
N THR A 226 -0.56 13.27 -7.49
CA THR A 226 0.15 13.68 -6.28
C THR A 226 -0.73 13.44 -5.05
N ILE A 227 -0.19 12.80 -4.01
CA ILE A 227 -0.84 12.73 -2.69
C ILE A 227 -0.11 13.67 -1.73
N ASN A 228 -0.84 14.63 -1.15
CA ASN A 228 -0.25 15.67 -0.30
C ASN A 228 -0.32 15.35 1.21
N GLY A 229 -1.30 14.59 1.67
CA GLY A 229 -1.49 14.26 3.08
C GLY A 229 -1.38 12.77 3.35
N THR A 230 -2.32 12.19 4.09
CA THR A 230 -2.21 10.78 4.49
C THR A 230 -2.47 9.85 3.31
N PHE A 231 -1.71 8.76 3.26
CA PHE A 231 -1.97 7.66 2.34
C PHE A 231 -2.12 6.37 3.14
N ASP A 232 -3.36 5.94 3.34
CA ASP A 232 -3.75 4.80 4.14
C ASP A 232 -4.24 3.65 3.24
N ILE A 233 -3.79 2.43 3.50
CA ILE A 233 -4.22 1.21 2.80
C ILE A 233 -4.58 0.15 3.84
N THR A 234 -5.76 -0.46 3.69
CA THR A 234 -6.29 -1.51 4.57
C THR A 234 -6.88 -2.59 3.69
N GLY A 235 -6.08 -3.58 3.25
CA GLY A 235 -6.54 -4.68 2.37
C GLY A 235 -6.88 -4.27 0.92
N GLY A 236 -6.59 -3.03 0.53
CA GLY A 236 -6.89 -2.47 -0.79
C GLY A 236 -5.81 -2.74 -1.86
N THR A 237 -6.12 -2.38 -3.12
CA THR A 237 -5.18 -2.47 -4.25
C THR A 237 -4.89 -1.11 -4.87
N VAL A 238 -3.61 -0.76 -4.95
CA VAL A 238 -3.11 0.45 -5.63
C VAL A 238 -2.27 0.04 -6.85
N LYS A 239 -2.65 0.53 -8.02
CA LYS A 239 -2.01 0.26 -9.31
C LYS A 239 -1.59 1.55 -10.00
N GLY A 240 -0.60 1.45 -10.87
CA GLY A 240 -0.16 2.53 -11.74
C GLY A 240 -0.70 2.35 -13.15
N SER A 241 -1.00 3.46 -13.79
CA SER A 241 -1.23 3.50 -15.24
C SER A 241 0.10 3.37 -15.97
N ALA A 242 0.12 2.66 -17.10
CA ALA A 242 1.36 2.36 -17.82
C ALA A 242 2.18 3.62 -18.12
N GLY A 243 3.42 3.68 -17.62
CA GLY A 243 4.37 4.77 -17.87
C GLY A 243 4.26 5.98 -16.93
N TYR A 244 3.35 5.96 -15.95
CA TYR A 244 3.19 7.06 -15.00
C TYR A 244 3.21 6.55 -13.57
N GLY A 245 3.86 7.33 -12.70
CA GLY A 245 3.97 7.04 -11.29
C GLY A 245 3.04 7.92 -10.46
N LEU A 246 2.67 7.38 -9.30
CA LEU A 246 2.21 8.13 -8.17
C LEU A 246 3.33 9.07 -7.71
N TYR A 247 3.03 10.37 -7.65
CA TYR A 247 3.89 11.35 -7.01
C TYR A 247 3.56 11.38 -5.52
N ALA A 248 4.42 10.81 -4.67
CA ALA A 248 4.30 11.03 -3.24
C ALA A 248 4.85 12.43 -2.95
N GLY A 249 3.96 13.44 -3.03
CA GLY A 249 4.28 14.87 -2.93
C GLY A 249 4.87 15.22 -1.57
N THR A 250 4.04 15.78 -0.68
CA THR A 250 4.41 15.94 0.74
C THR A 250 4.06 14.73 1.60
N ALA A 251 3.35 13.74 1.05
CA ALA A 251 3.09 12.48 1.72
C ALA A 251 4.39 11.69 1.92
N THR A 252 5.05 11.89 3.07
CA THR A 252 6.28 11.17 3.44
C THR A 252 6.00 9.78 4.03
N THR A 253 4.73 9.44 4.24
CA THR A 253 4.34 8.20 4.93
C THR A 253 3.14 7.54 4.24
N ILE A 254 3.31 6.27 3.88
CA ILE A 254 2.25 5.36 3.48
C ILE A 254 1.99 4.43 4.66
N ASN A 255 0.77 4.48 5.20
CA ASN A 255 0.35 3.58 6.28
C ASN A 255 -0.36 2.38 5.67
N VAL A 256 0.06 1.19 6.05
CA VAL A 256 -0.64 -0.05 5.76
C VAL A 256 -1.12 -0.60 7.09
N HIS A 257 -2.44 -0.56 7.29
CA HIS A 257 -3.08 -0.95 8.54
C HIS A 257 -3.23 -2.46 8.64
N ALA A 258 -3.29 -2.97 9.88
CA ALA A 258 -3.48 -4.38 10.14
C ALA A 258 -4.81 -4.89 9.57
N ASP A 259 -4.75 -5.91 8.72
CA ASP A 259 -5.93 -6.52 8.08
C ASP A 259 -5.76 -8.05 7.96
N SER A 260 -6.87 -8.73 7.74
CA SER A 260 -6.96 -10.12 7.28
C SER A 260 -6.65 -10.31 5.79
N VAL A 261 -6.63 -9.22 5.01
CA VAL A 261 -6.31 -9.24 3.58
C VAL A 261 -5.00 -8.49 3.29
N GLN A 262 -4.19 -9.05 2.40
CA GLN A 262 -2.96 -8.42 1.93
C GLN A 262 -3.25 -7.15 1.13
N SER A 263 -2.58 -6.06 1.46
CA SER A 263 -2.55 -4.85 0.65
C SER A 263 -1.62 -5.02 -0.54
N VAL A 264 -2.02 -4.57 -1.73
CA VAL A 264 -1.22 -4.68 -2.97
C VAL A 264 -0.86 -3.31 -3.50
N PHE A 265 0.42 -3.09 -3.79
CA PHE A 265 0.94 -1.86 -4.36
C PHE A 265 1.81 -2.13 -5.59
N SER A 266 1.31 -1.78 -6.77
CA SER A 266 1.97 -2.00 -8.06
C SER A 266 2.07 -0.72 -8.91
N ALA A 267 1.87 0.46 -8.32
CA ALA A 267 2.02 1.76 -8.99
C ALA A 267 3.47 2.25 -8.94
N GLU A 268 4.05 2.73 -10.05
CA GLU A 268 5.38 3.36 -9.98
C GLU A 268 5.33 4.51 -8.96
N ILE A 269 6.35 4.66 -8.12
CA ILE A 269 6.42 5.81 -7.20
C ILE A 269 7.51 6.77 -7.68
N ASP A 270 7.12 8.02 -7.87
CA ASP A 270 8.00 9.15 -8.00
C ASP A 270 7.91 9.97 -6.70
N THR A 271 9.05 10.31 -6.11
CA THR A 271 9.09 11.12 -4.89
C THR A 271 10.35 11.94 -4.85
N THR A 272 10.25 13.12 -4.27
CA THR A 272 11.41 14.00 -4.02
C THR A 272 11.87 13.94 -2.57
N SER A 273 11.15 13.18 -1.73
CA SER A 273 11.36 13.06 -0.28
C SER A 273 11.56 11.61 0.12
N ALA A 274 12.13 11.38 1.31
CA ALA A 274 12.26 10.02 1.84
C ALA A 274 10.87 9.46 2.12
N LEU A 275 10.62 8.22 1.68
CA LEU A 275 9.33 7.57 1.82
C LEU A 275 9.37 6.60 3.00
N THR A 276 8.39 6.70 3.88
CA THR A 276 8.21 5.74 4.98
C THR A 276 7.00 4.86 4.70
N PHE A 277 7.19 3.54 4.70
CA PHE A 277 6.11 2.57 4.79
C PHE A 277 5.96 2.16 6.25
N ASN A 278 4.85 2.54 6.87
CA ASN A 278 4.45 2.03 8.18
C ASN A 278 3.50 0.87 7.97
N VAL A 279 4.00 -0.37 8.07
CA VAL A 279 3.21 -1.58 7.81
C VAL A 279 2.95 -2.28 9.13
N GLU A 280 1.69 -2.26 9.56
CA GLU A 280 1.22 -2.96 10.74
C GLU A 280 1.08 -4.46 10.47
N ARG A 281 1.14 -5.27 11.53
CA ARG A 281 0.96 -6.72 11.40
C ARG A 281 -0.52 -7.05 11.47
N GLY A 282 -1.07 -7.54 10.37
CA GLY A 282 -2.42 -8.08 10.29
C GLY A 282 -2.51 -9.53 10.78
N THR A 283 -3.66 -10.16 10.51
CA THR A 283 -3.88 -11.59 10.81
C THR A 283 -3.53 -12.50 9.64
N THR A 284 -3.04 -11.95 8.52
CA THR A 284 -2.58 -12.74 7.37
C THR A 284 -1.41 -13.64 7.78
N THR A 285 -1.35 -14.86 7.23
CA THR A 285 -0.17 -15.74 7.39
C THR A 285 0.99 -15.29 6.49
N GLY A 286 0.71 -14.54 5.43
CA GLY A 286 1.71 -14.02 4.49
C GLY A 286 2.15 -12.58 4.76
N SER A 287 2.48 -11.86 3.69
CA SER A 287 2.83 -10.44 3.76
C SER A 287 1.61 -9.54 3.89
N ASP A 288 1.72 -8.51 4.74
CA ASP A 288 0.68 -7.51 4.97
C ASP A 288 0.64 -6.47 3.82
N LEU A 289 1.81 -6.17 3.24
CA LEU A 289 1.97 -5.37 2.02
C LEU A 289 2.77 -6.15 0.98
N ASN A 290 2.24 -6.32 -0.23
CA ASN A 290 3.00 -6.76 -1.40
C ASN A 290 3.28 -5.56 -2.31
N PHE A 291 4.54 -5.14 -2.33
CA PHE A 291 5.07 -4.07 -3.15
C PHE A 291 5.77 -4.66 -4.38
N SER A 292 5.12 -4.56 -5.54
CA SER A 292 5.60 -5.12 -6.82
C SER A 292 6.06 -4.06 -7.81
N SER A 293 6.21 -2.82 -7.34
CA SER A 293 6.44 -1.67 -8.22
C SER A 293 7.90 -1.22 -8.33
N ALA A 294 8.18 -0.39 -9.33
CA ALA A 294 9.41 0.36 -9.46
C ALA A 294 9.35 1.71 -8.73
N PHE A 295 10.51 2.18 -8.27
CA PHE A 295 10.73 3.60 -7.93
C PHE A 295 11.44 4.27 -9.09
N LYS A 296 11.00 5.48 -9.46
CA LYS A 296 11.55 6.22 -10.58
C LYS A 296 12.94 6.81 -10.27
N ALA A 297 13.80 6.81 -11.29
CA ALA A 297 15.26 6.94 -11.26
C ALA A 297 15.89 8.22 -10.68
N ALA A 298 15.10 9.21 -10.25
CA ALA A 298 15.62 10.53 -9.90
C ALA A 298 15.67 10.81 -8.39
N SER A 299 15.08 9.96 -7.54
CA SER A 299 15.09 10.21 -6.11
C SER A 299 16.39 9.70 -5.48
N THR A 300 17.16 10.62 -4.91
CA THR A 300 18.21 10.33 -3.92
C THR A 300 17.63 9.92 -2.57
N THR A 301 16.30 9.85 -2.50
CA THR A 301 15.59 9.72 -1.25
C THR A 301 15.42 8.26 -0.88
N GLY A 302 15.70 7.97 0.38
CA GLY A 302 15.65 6.62 0.92
C GLY A 302 14.23 6.12 1.12
N ILE A 303 14.13 4.83 1.36
CA ILE A 303 12.90 4.17 1.79
C ILE A 303 13.09 3.71 3.22
N THR A 304 12.09 3.91 4.08
CA THR A 304 12.11 3.42 5.46
C THR A 304 10.90 2.52 5.69
N LYS A 305 11.13 1.28 6.12
CA LYS A 305 10.10 0.36 6.61
C LYS A 305 10.01 0.44 8.14
N THR A 306 8.81 0.70 8.63
CA THR A 306 8.43 0.71 10.05
C THR A 306 7.18 -0.16 10.26
N GLY A 307 6.71 -0.28 11.51
CA GLY A 307 5.61 -1.17 11.88
C GLY A 307 5.99 -2.65 11.92
N ALA A 308 5.26 -3.45 12.67
CA ALA A 308 5.58 -4.86 12.95
C ALA A 308 5.26 -5.82 11.78
N GLY A 309 4.55 -5.36 10.76
CA GLY A 309 4.10 -6.17 9.63
C GLY A 309 5.21 -6.57 8.66
N ILE A 310 4.85 -7.47 7.76
CA ILE A 310 5.69 -7.98 6.67
C ILE A 310 5.42 -7.17 5.40
N MET A 311 6.44 -6.47 4.90
CA MET A 311 6.45 -5.88 3.56
C MET A 311 7.21 -6.80 2.62
N GLN A 312 6.52 -7.39 1.66
CA GLN A 312 7.13 -8.13 0.56
C GLN A 312 7.50 -7.18 -0.58
N TRP A 313 8.76 -7.22 -1.00
CA TRP A 313 9.30 -6.56 -2.18
C TRP A 313 9.43 -7.57 -3.31
N SER A 314 8.49 -7.54 -4.24
CA SER A 314 8.39 -8.48 -5.36
C SER A 314 8.73 -7.88 -6.72
N ALA A 315 9.11 -6.59 -6.76
CA ALA A 315 9.50 -5.91 -8.00
C ALA A 315 10.70 -6.60 -8.67
N THR A 316 10.61 -6.84 -9.99
CA THR A 316 11.67 -7.53 -10.78
C THR A 316 12.43 -6.58 -11.70
N SER A 317 11.92 -5.37 -11.90
CA SER A 317 12.56 -4.35 -12.73
C SER A 317 13.63 -3.56 -11.96
N THR A 318 14.46 -2.82 -12.69
CA THR A 318 15.47 -1.93 -12.10
C THR A 318 14.80 -0.73 -11.43
N THR A 319 14.41 -0.89 -10.16
CA THR A 319 14.09 0.25 -9.28
C THR A 319 15.30 1.18 -9.23
N ALA A 320 15.16 2.43 -9.65
CA ALA A 320 16.30 3.29 -9.92
C ALA A 320 16.52 4.37 -8.85
N TYR A 321 15.88 4.25 -7.68
CA TYR A 321 16.22 5.09 -6.53
C TYR A 321 17.65 4.81 -6.06
N THR A 322 18.32 5.84 -5.57
CA THR A 322 19.71 5.75 -5.08
C THR A 322 19.82 6.02 -3.58
N GLY A 323 18.70 6.36 -2.94
CA GLY A 323 18.61 6.53 -1.50
C GLY A 323 18.76 5.22 -0.73
N THR A 324 18.97 5.35 0.58
CA THR A 324 19.14 4.20 1.47
C THR A 324 17.82 3.50 1.77
N THR A 325 17.77 2.18 1.68
CA THR A 325 16.64 1.38 2.19
C THR A 325 16.89 1.02 3.64
N THR A 326 16.03 1.46 4.55
CA THR A 326 16.16 1.26 5.99
C THR A 326 15.00 0.42 6.52
N VAL A 327 15.27 -0.63 7.28
CA VAL A 327 14.24 -1.40 8.01
C VAL A 327 14.44 -1.18 9.50
N LYS A 328 13.42 -0.62 10.16
CA LYS A 328 13.45 -0.30 11.59
C LYS A 328 12.61 -1.22 12.47
N ASN A 329 11.56 -1.80 11.90
CA ASN A 329 10.67 -2.74 12.59
C ASN A 329 10.00 -3.67 11.57
N GLY A 330 9.60 -4.85 12.04
CA GLY A 330 8.92 -5.88 11.27
C GLY A 330 9.86 -6.53 10.25
N THR A 331 9.29 -6.95 9.13
CA THR A 331 10.01 -7.70 8.11
C THR A 331 9.99 -6.98 6.77
N LEU A 332 11.15 -6.92 6.11
CA LEU A 332 11.26 -6.72 4.67
C LEU A 332 11.61 -8.06 4.01
N GLN A 333 10.68 -8.60 3.22
CA GLN A 333 10.86 -9.84 2.49
C GLN A 333 11.16 -9.54 1.02
N VAL A 334 12.36 -9.87 0.55
CA VAL A 334 12.76 -9.65 -0.84
C VAL A 334 12.51 -10.93 -1.63
N THR A 335 11.43 -10.98 -2.40
CA THR A 335 11.19 -12.05 -3.38
C THR A 335 11.56 -11.62 -4.80
N GLY A 336 11.72 -10.32 -5.04
CA GLY A 336 12.20 -9.76 -6.30
C GLY A 336 13.64 -9.26 -6.22
N LEU A 337 13.87 -8.07 -6.76
CA LEU A 337 15.14 -7.37 -6.81
C LEU A 337 15.01 -5.98 -6.16
N ILE A 338 15.86 -5.70 -5.18
CA ILE A 338 16.15 -4.32 -4.77
C ILE A 338 17.30 -3.83 -5.65
N ALA A 339 16.96 -3.16 -6.75
CA ALA A 339 17.94 -2.77 -7.76
C ALA A 339 18.73 -1.51 -7.40
N SER A 340 18.30 -0.77 -6.37
CA SER A 340 18.97 0.44 -5.86
C SER A 340 20.45 0.20 -5.63
N THR A 341 21.27 1.16 -6.08
CA THR A 341 22.70 1.22 -5.77
C THR A 341 22.97 1.89 -4.43
N GLY A 342 21.95 2.51 -3.82
CA GLY A 342 22.00 3.03 -2.46
C GLY A 342 22.23 1.93 -1.44
N ALA A 343 22.72 2.29 -0.27
CA ALA A 343 22.93 1.32 0.81
C ALA A 343 21.59 0.73 1.29
N THR A 344 21.61 -0.53 1.72
CA THR A 344 20.53 -1.14 2.50
C THR A 344 20.98 -1.26 3.94
N LYS A 345 20.14 -0.84 4.89
CA LYS A 345 20.43 -0.83 6.32
C LYS A 345 19.29 -1.49 7.08
N ILE A 346 19.59 -2.54 7.83
CA ILE A 346 18.65 -3.21 8.73
C ILE A 346 19.02 -2.81 10.14
N ILE A 347 18.34 -1.81 10.68
CA ILE A 347 18.68 -1.14 11.95
C ILE A 347 17.43 -1.12 12.80
N ALA A 348 17.27 -2.12 13.65
CA ALA A 348 16.12 -2.20 14.53
C ALA A 348 16.08 -1.07 15.57
N ASP A 349 14.90 -0.46 15.73
CA ASP A 349 14.63 0.50 16.80
C ASP A 349 14.59 -0.22 18.18
N THR A 350 14.54 0.55 19.27
CA THR A 350 14.55 0.01 20.64
C THR A 350 13.41 -0.98 20.88
N GLY A 351 13.74 -2.17 21.39
CA GLY A 351 12.75 -3.16 21.84
C GLY A 351 11.99 -3.85 20.72
N VAL A 352 12.38 -3.67 19.47
CA VAL A 352 11.78 -4.34 18.30
C VAL A 352 12.81 -5.13 17.51
N ASN A 353 12.31 -5.95 16.58
CA ASN A 353 13.13 -6.69 15.63
C ASN A 353 12.94 -6.09 14.23
N ALA A 354 14.05 -5.95 13.50
CA ALA A 354 14.04 -5.66 12.07
C ALA A 354 14.58 -6.89 11.34
N VAL A 355 13.76 -7.50 10.49
CA VAL A 355 14.11 -8.73 9.78
C VAL A 355 14.24 -8.42 8.29
N LEU A 356 15.36 -8.83 7.71
CA LEU A 356 15.54 -8.91 6.27
C LEU A 356 15.52 -10.37 5.87
N THR A 357 14.58 -10.75 5.02
CA THR A 357 14.51 -12.11 4.48
C THR A 357 14.49 -12.07 2.97
N GLY A 358 14.80 -13.17 2.30
CA GLY A 358 14.53 -13.28 0.87
C GLY A 358 14.68 -14.68 0.35
N THR A 359 13.72 -15.12 -0.45
CA THR A 359 13.77 -16.42 -1.14
C THR A 359 14.08 -16.16 -2.61
N GLY A 360 15.29 -16.50 -3.02
CA GLY A 360 15.75 -16.39 -4.40
C GLY A 360 16.14 -17.73 -5.00
N ASP A 361 16.02 -17.84 -6.32
CA ASP A 361 16.68 -18.89 -7.12
C ASP A 361 18.19 -18.62 -7.32
N GLY A 362 18.68 -17.50 -6.78
CA GLY A 362 20.05 -17.04 -6.91
C GLY A 362 20.37 -16.33 -8.24
N SER A 363 19.40 -16.18 -9.14
CA SER A 363 19.58 -15.55 -10.46
C SER A 363 18.95 -14.15 -10.53
N THR A 364 17.68 -14.02 -10.14
CA THR A 364 16.89 -12.77 -10.34
C THR A 364 16.00 -12.40 -9.16
N THR A 365 15.70 -13.35 -8.28
CA THR A 365 14.86 -13.16 -7.08
C THR A 365 15.71 -13.19 -5.81
N GLY A 366 15.23 -12.59 -4.73
CA GLY A 366 15.95 -12.54 -3.45
C GLY A 366 17.28 -11.78 -3.51
N LYS A 367 17.38 -10.74 -4.37
CA LYS A 367 18.63 -10.03 -4.64
C LYS A 367 18.61 -8.57 -4.19
N ILE A 368 19.72 -8.12 -3.61
CA ILE A 368 19.97 -6.72 -3.23
C ILE A 368 21.25 -6.23 -3.89
N ASN A 369 21.17 -5.14 -4.68
CA ASN A 369 22.33 -4.58 -5.36
C ASN A 369 23.18 -3.70 -4.43
N GLY A 370 22.53 -2.88 -3.62
CA GLY A 370 23.15 -1.97 -2.66
C GLY A 370 24.02 -2.65 -1.61
N ALA A 371 25.03 -1.91 -1.13
CA ALA A 371 25.84 -2.33 0.02
C ALA A 371 24.93 -2.51 1.24
N THR A 372 24.97 -3.67 1.88
CA THR A 372 24.04 -4.01 2.95
C THR A 372 24.72 -4.02 4.32
N THR A 373 24.11 -3.39 5.32
CA THR A 373 24.53 -3.44 6.72
C THR A 373 23.39 -3.99 7.59
N ILE A 374 23.70 -4.97 8.44
CA ILE A 374 22.78 -5.56 9.42
C ILE A 374 23.24 -5.16 10.82
N GLY A 375 22.37 -4.56 11.63
CA GLY A 375 22.67 -4.16 13.01
C GLY A 375 23.09 -2.68 13.15
N GLY A 376 23.62 -2.33 14.32
CA GLY A 376 23.96 -0.95 14.71
C GLY A 376 22.80 -0.15 15.32
N GLY A 377 21.63 -0.78 15.44
CA GLY A 377 20.46 -0.23 16.13
C GLY A 377 20.41 -0.62 17.62
N LEU A 378 19.32 -0.22 18.28
CA LEU A 378 19.06 -0.53 19.70
C LEU A 378 18.27 -1.83 19.88
N GLY A 379 17.60 -2.33 18.83
CA GLY A 379 16.94 -3.62 18.79
C GLY A 379 17.79 -4.71 18.10
N THR A 380 17.16 -5.85 17.80
CA THR A 380 17.81 -6.97 17.08
C THR A 380 17.57 -6.85 15.57
N SER A 381 18.64 -6.81 14.80
CA SER A 381 18.57 -6.87 13.33
C SER A 381 18.88 -8.29 12.86
N ILE A 382 17.98 -8.90 12.10
CA ILE A 382 18.09 -10.28 11.63
C ILE A 382 18.21 -10.28 10.12
N VAL A 383 19.11 -11.10 9.58
CA VAL A 383 19.13 -11.48 8.16
C VAL A 383 18.92 -12.98 8.03
N ASP A 384 18.14 -13.37 7.04
CA ASP A 384 17.65 -14.73 6.83
C ASP A 384 17.50 -15.02 5.32
N ALA A 385 17.96 -16.17 4.84
CA ALA A 385 17.82 -16.57 3.43
C ALA A 385 16.55 -17.43 3.17
N GLY A 386 15.83 -17.81 4.22
CA GLY A 386 14.55 -18.50 4.15
C GLY A 386 13.37 -17.54 3.95
N SER A 387 12.14 -18.07 3.97
CA SER A 387 10.94 -17.24 4.05
C SER A 387 10.63 -16.93 5.51
N THR A 388 10.22 -15.70 5.81
CA THR A 388 9.99 -15.30 7.21
C THR A 388 8.90 -16.12 7.90
N GLY A 389 9.20 -16.57 9.11
CA GLY A 389 8.47 -16.09 10.28
C GLY A 389 7.14 -16.76 10.63
N ASP A 390 7.07 -18.08 10.60
CA ASP A 390 6.05 -18.89 11.30
C ASP A 390 6.42 -20.39 11.41
N GLY A 391 7.68 -20.74 11.15
CA GLY A 391 8.08 -22.14 10.95
C GLY A 391 8.18 -22.51 9.47
N SER A 392 8.66 -21.57 8.64
CA SER A 392 9.03 -21.88 7.26
C SER A 392 9.94 -23.10 7.23
N THR A 393 9.61 -24.00 6.30
CA THR A 393 10.35 -25.23 6.05
C THR A 393 11.15 -25.16 4.75
N THR A 394 11.23 -23.97 4.14
CA THR A 394 11.87 -23.79 2.84
C THR A 394 13.30 -23.32 3.00
N ILE A 395 14.22 -24.10 2.45
CA ILE A 395 15.60 -23.68 2.27
C ILE A 395 15.69 -22.69 1.11
N GLY A 396 16.32 -21.54 1.33
CA GLY A 396 16.43 -20.46 0.37
C GLY A 396 17.85 -19.96 0.13
N THR A 397 17.98 -19.09 -0.87
CA THR A 397 19.22 -18.37 -1.17
C THR A 397 18.92 -16.89 -1.28
N MET A 398 19.74 -16.07 -0.62
CA MET A 398 19.68 -14.62 -0.70
C MET A 398 20.98 -14.08 -1.28
N VAL A 399 20.89 -13.14 -2.23
CA VAL A 399 22.04 -12.63 -2.98
C VAL A 399 22.30 -11.16 -2.66
N PHE A 400 23.54 -10.83 -2.29
CA PHE A 400 24.05 -9.47 -2.13
C PHE A 400 25.06 -9.18 -3.23
N ALA A 401 24.75 -8.26 -4.15
CA ALA A 401 25.61 -8.01 -5.31
C ALA A 401 26.88 -7.23 -4.98
N THR A 402 26.95 -6.59 -3.81
CA THR A 402 28.11 -5.80 -3.37
C THR A 402 28.60 -6.33 -2.03
N THR A 403 28.50 -5.56 -0.95
CA THR A 403 29.03 -5.94 0.37
C THR A 403 27.93 -6.29 1.35
N LEU A 404 28.26 -7.17 2.30
CA LEU A 404 27.42 -7.48 3.45
C LEU A 404 28.24 -7.24 4.73
N ALA A 405 27.80 -6.32 5.58
CA ALA A 405 28.44 -6.01 6.84
C ALA A 405 27.50 -6.26 8.02
N PHE A 406 27.97 -6.97 9.02
CA PHE A 406 27.30 -7.16 10.30
C PHE A 406 27.88 -6.20 11.34
N GLY A 407 27.00 -5.51 12.05
CA GLY A 407 27.31 -4.62 13.16
C GLY A 407 26.94 -5.24 14.51
N THR A 408 26.83 -4.41 15.54
CA THR A 408 26.31 -4.85 16.84
C THR A 408 24.82 -5.22 16.76
N ASN A 409 24.36 -6.13 17.62
CA ASN A 409 22.96 -6.59 17.69
C ASN A 409 22.43 -7.20 16.38
N SER A 410 23.33 -7.70 15.53
CA SER A 410 22.96 -8.41 14.31
C SER A 410 22.95 -9.92 14.53
N THR A 411 22.01 -10.61 13.87
CA THR A 411 21.91 -12.07 13.88
C THR A 411 21.82 -12.58 12.45
N LEU A 412 22.63 -13.57 12.11
CA LEU A 412 22.37 -14.44 10.96
C LEU A 412 21.48 -15.58 11.43
N ARG A 413 20.25 -15.63 10.90
CA ARG A 413 19.35 -16.78 11.05
C ARG A 413 19.44 -17.68 9.82
N PHE A 414 19.35 -18.99 10.03
CA PHE A 414 19.34 -19.95 8.94
C PHE A 414 18.57 -21.22 9.28
N GLU A 415 18.02 -21.84 8.25
CA GLU A 415 17.51 -23.19 8.27
C GLU A 415 18.50 -24.16 7.62
N LEU A 416 18.60 -25.34 8.22
CA LEU A 416 19.27 -26.52 7.66
C LEU A 416 18.25 -27.65 7.60
N ASN A 417 18.35 -28.54 6.63
CA ASN A 417 17.57 -29.77 6.62
C ASN A 417 18.53 -30.95 6.55
N SER A 418 18.73 -31.61 7.69
CA SER A 418 19.67 -32.74 7.82
C SER A 418 19.25 -33.98 7.03
N THR A 419 17.95 -34.11 6.73
CA THR A 419 17.41 -35.22 5.93
C THR A 419 17.75 -35.03 4.45
N THR A 420 17.53 -33.83 3.91
CA THR A 420 17.81 -33.52 2.48
C THR A 420 19.23 -33.01 2.25
N LYS A 421 19.99 -32.75 3.31
CA LYS A 421 21.34 -32.18 3.27
C LYS A 421 21.40 -30.85 2.52
N THR A 422 20.44 -29.98 2.80
CA THR A 422 20.36 -28.61 2.26
C THR A 422 20.43 -27.59 3.39
N ILE A 423 20.91 -26.38 3.10
CA ILE A 423 21.01 -25.26 4.05
C ILE A 423 20.68 -23.97 3.32
N ASP A 424 20.18 -22.99 4.05
CA ASP A 424 20.12 -21.62 3.56
C ASP A 424 21.50 -21.10 3.16
N LEU A 425 21.52 -20.26 2.12
CA LEU A 425 22.74 -19.68 1.60
C LEU A 425 22.63 -18.16 1.48
N LEU A 426 23.53 -17.45 2.16
CA LEU A 426 23.86 -16.07 1.83
C LEU A 426 24.98 -16.03 0.79
N LYS A 427 24.67 -15.53 -0.41
CA LYS A 427 25.64 -15.37 -1.49
C LYS A 427 25.99 -13.90 -1.67
N VAL A 428 27.21 -13.53 -1.33
CA VAL A 428 27.73 -12.18 -1.43
C VAL A 428 28.72 -12.12 -2.61
N THR A 429 28.54 -11.21 -3.55
CA THR A 429 29.49 -11.07 -4.67
C THR A 429 30.75 -10.31 -4.26
N GLY A 430 30.64 -9.35 -3.35
CA GLY A 430 31.78 -8.64 -2.76
C GLY A 430 32.19 -9.21 -1.40
N ALA A 431 32.66 -8.34 -0.51
CA ALA A 431 33.14 -8.73 0.82
C ALA A 431 31.99 -8.94 1.82
N ALA A 432 32.14 -9.95 2.67
CA ALA A 432 31.34 -10.18 3.85
C ALA A 432 32.16 -9.90 5.12
N SER A 433 31.69 -8.97 5.96
CA SER A 433 32.30 -8.62 7.24
C SER A 433 31.36 -9.00 8.37
N LEU A 434 31.72 -10.00 9.17
CA LEU A 434 30.90 -10.48 10.28
C LEU A 434 31.01 -9.63 11.55
N GLY A 435 31.98 -8.71 11.59
CA GLY A 435 32.35 -7.93 12.77
C GLY A 435 32.94 -8.85 13.83
N SER A 436 34.21 -8.72 14.19
CA SER A 436 34.98 -9.67 15.04
C SER A 436 34.28 -10.09 16.35
N GLY A 437 33.40 -11.10 16.30
CA GLY A 437 32.56 -11.53 17.43
C GLY A 437 31.34 -10.66 17.73
N LEU A 438 30.88 -9.81 16.79
CA LEU A 438 29.74 -8.90 17.00
C LEU A 438 28.40 -9.53 16.62
N ALA A 439 28.38 -10.35 15.56
CA ALA A 439 27.17 -10.98 15.05
C ALA A 439 26.85 -12.30 15.78
N LEU A 440 25.58 -12.55 16.06
CA LEU A 440 25.07 -13.83 16.52
C LEU A 440 24.81 -14.76 15.33
N LEU A 441 24.95 -16.06 15.58
CA LEU A 441 24.54 -17.12 14.66
C LEU A 441 23.42 -17.93 15.31
N SER A 442 22.28 -18.07 14.62
CA SER A 442 21.11 -18.81 15.10
C SER A 442 20.61 -19.74 14.00
N GLY A 443 20.52 -21.04 14.28
CA GLY A 443 20.05 -22.01 13.29
C GLY A 443 18.88 -22.85 13.78
N SER A 444 18.11 -23.39 12.83
CA SER A 444 17.17 -24.50 13.07
C SER A 444 17.39 -25.65 12.08
N ASP A 445 17.36 -26.89 12.57
CA ASP A 445 17.33 -28.09 11.71
C ASP A 445 15.87 -28.50 11.48
N LEU A 446 15.43 -28.43 10.23
CA LEU A 446 14.12 -28.86 9.73
C LEU A 446 14.06 -30.38 9.53
N GLY A 447 15.22 -31.04 9.49
CA GLY A 447 15.35 -32.49 9.40
C GLY A 447 15.39 -33.15 10.76
N ASN A 448 15.55 -34.47 10.76
CA ASN A 448 15.74 -35.27 11.97
C ASN A 448 16.74 -36.41 11.74
N SER A 449 17.69 -36.21 10.82
CA SER A 449 18.65 -37.24 10.43
C SER A 449 20.01 -36.96 11.04
N ALA A 450 20.66 -38.00 11.56
CA ALA A 450 22.08 -37.92 11.90
C ALA A 450 22.90 -37.82 10.61
N LEU A 451 23.75 -36.81 10.53
CA LEU A 451 24.59 -36.57 9.36
C LEU A 451 25.84 -37.43 9.41
N THR A 452 26.28 -37.90 8.25
CA THR A 452 27.59 -38.55 8.12
C THR A 452 28.70 -37.57 8.50
N LEU A 453 29.68 -38.02 9.28
CA LEU A 453 30.84 -37.19 9.63
C LEU A 453 31.53 -36.65 8.38
N GLY A 454 31.92 -35.37 8.43
CA GLY A 454 32.50 -34.66 7.28
C GLY A 454 31.46 -34.08 6.31
N THR A 455 30.15 -34.29 6.52
CA THR A 455 29.13 -33.60 5.71
C THR A 455 29.29 -32.09 5.89
N LYS A 456 29.48 -31.38 4.78
CA LYS A 456 29.79 -29.95 4.76
C LYS A 456 28.65 -29.14 4.16
N PHE A 457 28.29 -28.07 4.83
CA PHE A 457 27.30 -27.09 4.40
C PHE A 457 27.97 -25.73 4.22
N THR A 458 27.58 -24.98 3.20
CA THR A 458 28.03 -23.60 2.99
C THR A 458 26.89 -22.67 3.33
N LEU A 459 27.02 -21.96 4.46
CA LEU A 459 26.03 -21.01 4.96
C LEU A 459 26.18 -19.63 4.30
N LEU A 460 27.43 -19.24 4.05
CA LEU A 460 27.76 -17.97 3.42
C LEU A 460 28.90 -18.17 2.42
N SER A 461 28.79 -17.54 1.25
CA SER A 461 29.88 -17.43 0.27
C SER A 461 30.11 -15.96 -0.10
N ALA A 462 31.37 -15.55 -0.24
CA ALA A 462 31.75 -14.16 -0.54
C ALA A 462 33.00 -14.09 -1.43
N ALA A 463 33.35 -12.89 -1.92
CA ALA A 463 34.69 -12.65 -2.47
C ALA A 463 35.78 -12.64 -1.38
N SER A 464 35.41 -12.24 -0.17
CA SER A 464 36.22 -12.36 1.04
C SER A 464 35.31 -12.43 2.27
N VAL A 465 35.72 -13.20 3.28
CA VAL A 465 35.06 -13.26 4.59
C VAL A 465 36.03 -12.75 5.64
N SER A 466 35.56 -11.88 6.52
CA SER A 466 36.36 -11.35 7.63
C SER A 466 35.55 -11.33 8.93
N GLY A 467 36.24 -11.47 10.06
CA GLY A 467 35.62 -11.60 11.38
C GLY A 467 35.08 -13.00 11.65
N THR A 468 34.38 -13.16 12.78
CA THR A 468 33.75 -14.41 13.23
C THR A 468 32.43 -14.08 13.93
N PHE A 469 31.52 -15.06 14.04
CA PHE A 469 30.36 -14.92 14.91
C PHE A 469 30.75 -14.95 16.39
N GLN A 470 29.90 -14.38 17.24
CA GLN A 470 30.10 -14.31 18.69
C GLN A 470 30.25 -15.72 19.29
N GLY A 471 31.33 -15.94 20.05
CA GLY A 471 31.60 -17.21 20.72
C GLY A 471 31.99 -18.37 19.79
N LEU A 472 32.14 -18.11 18.49
CA LEU A 472 32.40 -19.12 17.46
C LEU A 472 33.64 -18.75 16.65
N ALA A 473 34.82 -18.81 17.26
CA ALA A 473 36.09 -18.66 16.55
C ALA A 473 36.31 -19.79 15.51
N GLU A 474 37.28 -19.64 14.61
CA GLU A 474 37.65 -20.69 13.65
C GLU A 474 37.83 -22.05 14.34
N GLY A 475 37.16 -23.09 13.82
CA GLY A 475 37.24 -24.45 14.35
C GLY A 475 36.40 -24.72 15.60
N SER A 476 35.65 -23.73 16.11
CA SER A 476 34.72 -23.93 17.23
C SER A 476 33.61 -24.89 16.86
N THR A 477 33.02 -25.55 17.85
CA THR A 477 31.89 -26.46 17.66
C THR A 477 30.63 -25.95 18.32
N PHE A 478 29.47 -26.28 17.73
CA PHE A 478 28.15 -26.04 18.32
C PHE A 478 27.16 -27.10 17.85
N THR A 479 26.13 -27.34 18.65
CA THR A 479 25.10 -28.33 18.35
C THR A 479 23.91 -27.67 17.65
N LEU A 480 23.40 -28.32 16.60
CA LEU A 480 22.16 -27.96 15.94
C LEU A 480 21.35 -29.24 15.68
N GLY A 481 20.15 -29.33 16.25
CA GLY A 481 19.38 -30.57 16.24
C GLY A 481 20.14 -31.71 16.93
N SER A 482 20.23 -32.86 16.26
CA SER A 482 20.99 -34.03 16.72
C SER A 482 22.48 -34.04 16.32
N ASN A 483 22.94 -32.99 15.62
CA ASN A 483 24.24 -32.96 14.97
C ASN A 483 25.17 -31.95 15.66
N LEU A 484 26.46 -32.31 15.83
CA LEU A 484 27.52 -31.39 16.24
C LEU A 484 28.25 -30.89 15.01
N PHE A 485 28.41 -29.58 14.89
CA PHE A 485 29.08 -28.94 13.75
C PHE A 485 30.34 -28.23 14.20
N GLN A 486 31.38 -28.29 13.37
CA GLN A 486 32.54 -27.42 13.42
C GLN A 486 32.38 -26.29 12.39
N ILE A 487 32.56 -25.04 12.81
CA ILE A 487 32.50 -23.87 11.93
C ILE A 487 33.87 -23.52 11.35
N SER A 488 33.90 -23.10 10.09
CA SER A 488 35.10 -22.57 9.43
C SER A 488 34.78 -21.34 8.58
N TYR A 489 35.66 -20.34 8.63
CA TYR A 489 35.62 -19.05 7.93
C TYR A 489 36.64 -18.96 6.79
N LEU A 490 37.24 -20.10 6.40
CA LEU A 490 38.29 -20.17 5.38
C LEU A 490 37.72 -20.17 3.95
N ASN A 491 38.58 -19.92 2.96
CA ASN A 491 38.25 -20.00 1.53
C ASN A 491 37.07 -19.09 1.10
N ASN A 492 36.98 -17.90 1.70
CA ASN A 492 35.94 -16.92 1.42
C ASN A 492 34.51 -17.45 1.63
N ALA A 493 34.33 -18.35 2.60
CA ALA A 493 33.04 -18.91 2.94
C ALA A 493 32.89 -19.13 4.45
N VAL A 494 31.65 -19.17 4.94
CA VAL A 494 31.32 -19.75 6.24
C VAL A 494 30.73 -21.13 6.00
N THR A 495 31.37 -22.14 6.58
CA THR A 495 30.98 -23.54 6.38
C THR A 495 30.80 -24.27 7.70
N LEU A 496 29.83 -25.20 7.71
CA LEU A 496 29.53 -26.07 8.84
C LEU A 496 29.90 -27.50 8.45
N THR A 497 30.75 -28.16 9.22
CA THR A 497 31.14 -29.56 8.99
C THR A 497 30.62 -30.42 10.12
N ALA A 498 29.83 -31.45 9.83
CA ALA A 498 29.37 -32.41 10.82
C ALA A 498 30.58 -33.16 11.42
N VAL A 499 30.71 -33.12 12.74
CA VAL A 499 31.79 -33.77 13.50
C VAL A 499 31.21 -34.73 14.53
N ALA A 500 32.06 -35.62 15.06
CA ALA A 500 31.63 -36.59 16.05
C ALA A 500 31.17 -35.89 17.32
N VAL A 501 29.96 -36.21 17.80
CA VAL A 501 29.51 -35.84 19.14
C VAL A 501 30.36 -36.64 20.13
N PRO A 502 31.12 -36.01 21.04
CA PRO A 502 31.85 -36.76 22.07
C PRO A 502 30.85 -37.57 22.90
N GLU A 503 30.85 -38.89 22.74
CA GLU A 503 29.89 -39.72 23.45
C GLU A 503 30.21 -39.68 24.97
N PRO A 504 29.25 -39.27 25.83
CA PRO A 504 29.48 -39.27 27.28
C PRO A 504 29.82 -40.68 27.79
N SER A 505 29.26 -41.71 27.14
CA SER A 505 29.52 -43.11 27.40
C SER A 505 30.98 -43.49 27.21
N THR A 506 31.73 -42.86 26.30
CA THR A 506 33.14 -43.19 26.10
C THR A 506 33.96 -42.81 27.34
N TRP A 507 33.69 -41.64 27.92
CA TRP A 507 34.33 -41.21 29.16
C TRP A 507 33.85 -42.01 30.36
N VAL A 508 32.56 -42.35 30.42
CA VAL A 508 32.01 -43.18 31.50
C VAL A 508 32.55 -44.60 31.41
N LEU A 509 32.61 -45.22 30.24
CA LEU A 509 33.18 -46.55 30.02
C LEU A 509 34.69 -46.56 30.28
N LEU A 510 35.42 -45.51 29.88
CA LEU A 510 36.83 -45.38 30.20
C LEU A 510 37.04 -45.22 31.71
N GLY A 511 36.20 -44.42 32.38
CA GLY A 511 36.21 -44.25 33.82
C GLY A 511 35.87 -45.54 34.57
N LEU A 512 34.77 -46.21 34.19
CA LEU A 512 34.34 -47.50 34.73
C LEU A 512 35.36 -48.60 34.45
N GLY A 513 35.94 -48.63 33.24
CA GLY A 513 37.00 -49.54 32.85
C GLY A 513 38.25 -49.34 33.71
N SER A 514 38.65 -48.09 33.92
CA SER A 514 39.79 -47.74 34.77
C SER A 514 39.56 -48.13 36.24
N LEU A 515 38.33 -47.91 36.76
CA LEU A 515 37.92 -48.37 38.10
C LEU A 515 37.93 -49.91 38.21
N ALA A 516 37.49 -50.62 37.18
CA ALA A 516 37.51 -52.08 37.14
C ALA A 516 38.95 -52.62 37.16
N VAL A 517 39.85 -52.06 36.34
CA VAL A 517 41.28 -52.41 36.32
C VAL A 517 41.94 -52.13 37.67
N ALA A 518 41.69 -50.95 38.27
CA ALA A 518 42.22 -50.61 39.58
C ALA A 518 41.75 -51.58 40.69
N ARG A 519 40.49 -52.03 40.62
CA ARG A 519 39.94 -53.04 41.55
C ARG A 519 40.62 -54.40 41.40
N VAL A 520 40.89 -54.84 40.17
CA VAL A 520 41.60 -56.09 39.90
C VAL A 520 43.06 -56.00 40.35
N ALA A 521 43.74 -54.87 40.09
CA ALA A 521 45.11 -54.64 40.53
C ALA A 521 45.24 -54.68 42.07
N ARG A 522 44.30 -54.06 42.81
CA ARG A 522 44.25 -54.15 44.29
C ARG A 522 44.09 -55.59 44.78
N ARG A 523 43.23 -56.39 44.14
CA ARG A 523 43.05 -57.80 44.51
C ARG A 523 44.32 -58.62 44.32
N LYS A 524 45.08 -58.39 43.24
CA LYS A 524 46.36 -59.09 42.99
C LYS A 524 47.46 -58.64 43.96
N ALA A 525 47.56 -57.34 44.26
CA ALA A 525 48.53 -56.83 45.22
C ALA A 525 48.25 -57.32 46.66
N GLY A 526 46.98 -57.41 47.05
CA GLY A 526 46.59 -57.96 48.36
C GLY A 526 46.81 -59.48 48.48
N GLY A 527 46.79 -60.23 47.36
CA GLY A 527 47.07 -61.66 47.36
C GLY A 527 48.54 -62.04 47.58
N LEU A 528 49.48 -61.14 47.27
CA LEU A 528 50.92 -61.37 47.53
C LEU A 528 51.32 -61.11 49.00
N ALA A 529 50.49 -60.43 49.79
CA ALA A 529 50.78 -60.18 51.21
C ALA A 529 50.31 -61.32 52.15
N ALA A 530 49.70 -62.38 51.61
CA ALA A 530 49.19 -63.52 52.38
C ALA A 530 50.03 -64.81 52.22
N SER A 531 51.25 -64.73 51.68
CA SER A 531 52.15 -65.88 51.52
C SER A 531 53.55 -65.67 52.14
N VAL A 532 53.59 -65.16 53.38
CA VAL A 532 54.76 -65.27 54.27
C VAL A 532 54.33 -65.90 55.57
#